data_AF-A0A2V7PYZ4-F1
#
_entry.id   AF-A0A2V7PYZ4-F1
#
_cell.length_a   1.000
_cell.length_b   1.000
_cell.length_c   1.000
_cell.angle_alpha   90.00
_cell.angle_beta   90.00
_cell.angle_gamma   90.00
#
_symmetry.space_group_name_H-M   'P 1'
#
loop_
_entity.id
_entity.type
_entity.pdbx_description
1 polymer ?
#
loop_
_entity_poly.entity_id
_entity_poly.type
_entity_poly.pdbx_seq_one_letter_code
_entity_poly.pdbx_strand_id
1 'polypeptide(L)'
;MWATNAKIVGIVLGTLALYTLIANKIPQVQSEVPQALTLGANVTPEQLVAAGEKVYTGIGGCTTCHGLGERAPNLLTDEKGQGPIGARCGKREPGKTCKQYLYESLDNPTAYIVSGYQPIMPVMTKQLSPEQIWSVIAFLESQGGTVDVTADDIAKSKPAAGAPTPGASPGSTGGAFAGGSTDPKTIIQAAGCLACHKLDGQGQVIAPDLTHVGSRRNAESIRKKILDPASSVTKGYEKLAGIMPKTFGTMMSAAQLEALVQYLAAHK
;
A
#
# COMPACT_ATOMS: atom_id res chain seq x y z
N MET A 1 37.48 26.32 -40.40
CA MET A 1 36.85 25.18 -39.70
C MET A 1 37.43 24.95 -38.30
N TRP A 2 38.76 24.94 -38.12
CA TRP A 2 39.38 24.70 -36.81
C TRP A 2 38.97 25.70 -35.70
N ALA A 3 38.94 27.00 -36.01
CA ALA A 3 38.52 28.03 -35.05
C ALA A 3 37.06 27.89 -34.58
N THR A 4 36.16 27.41 -35.45
CA THR A 4 34.76 27.17 -35.10
C THR A 4 34.64 25.96 -34.17
N ASN A 5 35.38 24.89 -34.46
CA ASN A 5 35.40 23.67 -33.63
C ASN A 5 36.00 23.95 -32.25
N ALA A 6 37.05 24.78 -32.16
CA ALA A 6 37.65 25.18 -30.89
C ALA A 6 36.66 25.97 -30.00
N LYS A 7 35.85 26.86 -30.60
CA LYS A 7 34.80 27.59 -29.87
C LYS A 7 33.71 26.66 -29.34
N ILE A 8 33.28 25.69 -30.14
CA ILE A 8 32.28 24.69 -29.74
C ILE A 8 32.80 23.84 -28.57
N VAL A 9 34.04 23.35 -28.68
CA VAL A 9 34.68 22.58 -27.60
C VAL A 9 34.80 23.41 -26.32
N GLY A 10 35.18 24.68 -26.43
CA GLY A 10 35.25 25.59 -25.29
C GLY A 10 33.90 25.78 -24.58
N ILE A 11 32.82 25.94 -25.34
CA ILE A 11 31.46 26.09 -24.79
C ILE A 11 31.00 24.79 -24.12
N VAL A 12 31.23 23.64 -24.74
CA VAL A 12 30.85 22.34 -24.19
C VAL A 12 31.59 22.08 -22.88
N LEU A 13 32.92 22.25 -22.86
CA LEU A 13 33.73 22.05 -21.66
C LEU A 13 33.36 23.06 -20.56
N GLY A 14 33.13 24.32 -20.92
CA GLY A 14 32.70 25.34 -19.96
C GLY A 14 31.34 25.02 -19.32
N THR A 15 30.39 24.53 -20.12
CA THR A 15 29.06 24.15 -19.62
C THR A 15 29.14 22.92 -18.71
N LEU A 16 29.90 21.89 -19.12
CA LEU A 16 30.13 20.70 -18.29
C LEU A 16 30.83 21.04 -16.97
N ALA A 17 31.85 21.90 -17.02
CA ALA A 17 32.59 22.34 -15.84
C ALA A 17 31.68 23.13 -14.89
N LEU A 18 30.86 24.03 -15.41
CA LEU A 18 29.89 24.80 -14.62
C LEU A 18 28.85 23.89 -13.98
N TYR A 19 28.30 22.94 -14.73
CA TYR A 19 27.31 21.99 -14.21
C TYR A 19 27.92 21.11 -13.11
N THR A 20 29.15 20.64 -13.31
CA THR A 20 29.88 19.83 -12.32
C THR A 20 30.19 20.63 -11.05
N LEU A 21 30.59 21.90 -11.19
CA LEU A 21 30.84 22.78 -10.06
C LEU A 21 29.57 23.02 -9.24
N ILE A 22 28.44 23.28 -9.90
CA ILE A 22 27.15 23.47 -9.22
C ILE A 22 26.72 22.16 -8.55
N ALA A 23 26.82 21.02 -9.23
CA ALA A 23 26.46 19.72 -8.68
C ALA A 23 27.29 19.35 -7.42
N ASN A 24 28.58 19.71 -7.38
CA ASN A 24 29.43 19.51 -6.21
C ASN A 24 29.22 20.53 -5.08
N LYS A 25 28.58 21.68 -5.37
CA LYS A 25 28.20 22.68 -4.37
C LYS A 25 26.85 22.39 -3.74
N ILE A 26 26.00 21.60 -4.39
CA ILE A 26 24.76 21.08 -3.79
C ILE A 26 25.16 20.05 -2.73
N PRO A 27 24.78 20.24 -1.45
CA PRO A 27 24.98 19.23 -0.43
C PRO A 27 24.41 17.90 -0.93
N GLN A 28 25.27 16.90 -1.08
CA GLN A 28 24.85 15.56 -1.49
C GLN A 28 24.02 14.99 -0.35
N VAL A 29 22.70 15.18 -0.41
CA VAL A 29 21.76 14.49 0.46
C VAL A 29 21.89 13.03 0.10
N GLN A 30 22.73 12.29 0.82
CA GLN A 30 22.71 10.85 0.74
C GLN A 30 21.29 10.46 1.10
N SER A 31 20.60 9.83 0.15
CA SER A 31 19.35 9.15 0.44
C SER A 31 19.75 8.05 1.41
N GLU A 32 19.68 8.34 2.71
CA GLU A 32 19.74 7.32 3.74
C GLU A 32 18.56 6.41 3.41
N VAL A 33 18.84 5.31 2.72
CA VAL A 33 17.86 4.27 2.48
C VAL A 33 17.31 3.97 3.86
N PRO A 34 15.99 4.13 4.11
CA PRO A 34 15.42 3.74 5.39
C PRO A 34 15.92 2.33 5.64
N GLN A 35 16.71 2.15 6.70
CA GLN A 35 17.29 0.86 7.03
C GLN A 35 16.16 -0.14 6.92
N ALA A 36 16.29 -1.09 5.99
CA ALA A 36 15.32 -2.16 5.87
C ALA A 36 15.23 -2.75 7.28
N LEU A 37 14.08 -2.58 7.92
CA LEU A 37 13.85 -3.05 9.27
C LEU A 37 13.90 -4.58 9.22
N THR A 38 15.10 -5.12 9.32
CA THR A 38 15.34 -6.56 9.48
C THR A 38 15.02 -6.87 10.93
N LEU A 39 13.73 -6.89 11.24
CA LEU A 39 13.20 -7.38 12.51
C LEU A 39 13.40 -8.90 12.49
N GLY A 40 14.56 -9.35 13.01
CA GLY A 40 14.93 -10.75 13.15
C GLY A 40 14.21 -11.42 14.32
N ALA A 41 14.50 -12.71 14.54
CA ALA A 41 13.87 -13.52 15.58
C ALA A 41 14.05 -13.02 17.03
N ASN A 42 14.99 -12.09 17.27
CA ASN A 42 15.32 -11.53 18.59
C ASN A 42 14.93 -10.05 18.73
N VAL A 43 13.90 -9.59 18.02
CA VAL A 43 13.42 -8.20 18.13
C VAL A 43 12.83 -7.92 19.53
N THR A 44 13.22 -6.81 20.16
CA THR A 44 12.66 -6.41 21.46
C THR A 44 11.35 -5.62 21.28
N PRO A 45 10.46 -5.58 22.29
CA PRO A 45 9.25 -4.76 22.24
C PRO A 45 9.53 -3.29 21.93
N GLU A 46 10.58 -2.71 22.50
CA GLU A 46 10.97 -1.31 22.28
C GLU A 46 11.36 -1.05 20.83
N GLN A 47 12.08 -2.00 20.21
CA GLN A 47 12.43 -1.93 18.79
C GLN A 47 11.19 -2.02 17.90
N LEU A 48 10.22 -2.86 18.27
CA LEU A 48 8.93 -2.93 17.56
C LEU A 48 8.14 -1.64 17.69
N VAL A 49 8.08 -1.03 18.87
CA VAL A 49 7.42 0.26 19.08
C VAL A 49 8.07 1.34 18.23
N ALA A 50 9.40 1.48 18.26
CA ALA A 50 10.11 2.48 17.48
C ALA A 50 9.95 2.27 15.95
N ALA A 51 9.93 1.01 15.51
CA ALA A 51 9.64 0.67 14.12
C ALA A 51 8.19 1.00 13.74
N GLY A 52 7.24 0.70 14.63
CA GLY A 52 5.81 0.94 14.45
C GLY A 52 5.46 2.40 14.36
N GLU A 53 6.13 3.26 15.13
CA GLU A 53 5.97 4.71 15.05
C GLU A 53 6.34 5.24 13.66
N LYS A 54 7.44 4.73 13.07
CA LYS A 54 7.85 5.08 11.71
C LYS A 54 6.86 4.57 10.66
N VAL A 55 6.27 3.40 10.87
CA VAL A 55 5.19 2.89 10.00
C VAL A 55 3.95 3.79 10.11
N TYR A 56 3.54 4.12 11.34
CA TYR A 56 2.36 4.93 11.62
C TYR A 56 2.42 6.32 10.99
N THR A 57 3.58 6.99 11.12
CA THR A 57 3.81 8.35 10.63
C THR A 57 4.28 8.42 9.18
N GLY A 58 4.82 7.31 8.64
CA GLY A 58 5.40 7.22 7.31
C GLY A 58 4.60 6.32 6.37
N ILE A 59 5.18 5.17 6.00
CA ILE A 59 4.69 4.30 4.92
C ILE A 59 3.28 3.73 5.16
N GLY A 60 2.86 3.58 6.41
CA GLY A 60 1.51 3.16 6.76
C GLY A 60 0.46 4.25 6.55
N GLY A 61 0.86 5.52 6.41
CA GLY A 61 -0.06 6.63 6.13
C GLY A 61 -1.16 6.82 7.18
N CYS A 62 -1.03 6.22 8.37
CA CYS A 62 -2.10 6.12 9.36
C CYS A 62 -2.56 7.49 9.85
N THR A 63 -1.61 8.42 10.03
CA THR A 63 -1.85 9.81 10.45
C THR A 63 -2.80 10.57 9.53
N THR A 64 -2.84 10.22 8.24
CA THR A 64 -3.72 10.85 7.24
C THR A 64 -5.21 10.74 7.61
N CYS A 65 -5.59 9.69 8.32
CA CYS A 65 -6.97 9.47 8.76
C CYS A 65 -7.11 9.45 10.29
N HIS A 66 -6.16 8.85 11.01
CA HIS A 66 -6.21 8.61 12.45
C HIS A 66 -5.52 9.70 13.30
N GLY A 67 -5.12 10.82 12.69
CA GLY A 67 -4.41 11.91 13.40
C GLY A 67 -5.31 12.86 14.17
N LEU A 68 -6.42 13.33 13.57
CA LEU A 68 -7.26 14.40 14.13
C LEU A 68 -8.58 13.91 14.74
N GLY A 69 -8.95 12.63 14.56
CA GLY A 69 -10.25 12.11 15.02
C GLY A 69 -11.45 12.51 14.16
N GLU A 70 -11.25 13.24 13.05
CA GLU A 70 -12.34 13.68 12.16
C GLU A 70 -12.72 12.61 11.13
N ARG A 71 -11.70 12.10 10.41
CA ARG A 71 -11.88 11.16 9.29
C ARG A 71 -11.94 9.70 9.75
N ALA A 72 -11.17 9.38 10.78
CA ALA A 72 -11.16 8.10 11.45
C ALA A 72 -10.89 8.35 12.96
N PRO A 73 -11.16 7.37 13.84
CA PRO A 73 -10.94 7.53 15.27
C PRO A 73 -9.50 7.93 15.58
N ASN A 74 -9.29 8.82 16.54
CA ASN A 74 -7.96 9.16 17.03
C ASN A 74 -7.32 7.96 17.73
N LEU A 75 -6.09 7.63 17.38
CA LEU A 75 -5.39 6.47 17.94
C LEU A 75 -4.35 6.84 19.01
N LEU A 76 -3.72 8.02 18.91
CA LEU A 76 -2.61 8.39 19.81
C LEU A 76 -3.04 9.20 21.02
N THR A 77 -4.13 9.94 20.88
CA THR A 77 -4.68 10.81 21.93
C THR A 77 -6.09 10.37 22.27
N ASP A 78 -6.89 11.24 22.85
CA ASP A 78 -8.25 10.92 23.23
C ASP A 78 -9.18 10.76 22.02
N GLU A 79 -9.92 9.66 22.00
CA GLU A 79 -11.05 9.45 21.09
C GLU A 79 -12.36 9.63 21.87
N LYS A 80 -12.90 10.85 21.88
CA LYS A 80 -14.21 11.18 22.47
C LYS A 80 -14.37 10.68 23.92
N GLY A 81 -13.36 10.90 24.76
CA GLY A 81 -13.31 10.53 26.17
C GLY A 81 -12.90 9.07 26.44
N GLN A 82 -12.51 8.30 25.41
CA GLN A 82 -12.11 6.90 25.56
C GLN A 82 -10.59 6.71 25.73
N GLY A 83 -9.81 7.80 25.72
CA GLY A 83 -8.35 7.76 25.75
C GLY A 83 -7.72 7.22 24.46
N PRO A 84 -6.40 7.00 24.44
CA PRO A 84 -5.66 6.45 23.30
C PRO A 84 -5.98 4.97 23.04
N ILE A 85 -5.60 4.48 21.86
CA ILE A 85 -6.03 3.14 21.41
C ILE A 85 -5.49 2.03 22.31
N GLY A 86 -4.25 2.14 22.77
CA GLY A 86 -3.63 1.14 23.66
C GLY A 86 -4.34 1.01 25.00
N ALA A 87 -4.95 2.10 25.50
CA ALA A 87 -5.73 2.07 26.73
C ALA A 87 -7.11 1.39 26.59
N ARG A 88 -7.66 1.33 25.36
CA ARG A 88 -9.06 0.89 25.11
C ARG A 88 -9.20 -0.37 24.28
N CYS A 89 -8.23 -0.72 23.43
CA CYS A 89 -8.28 -1.83 22.47
C CYS A 89 -8.74 -3.17 23.09
N GLY A 90 -8.21 -3.54 24.26
CA GLY A 90 -8.57 -4.79 24.94
C GLY A 90 -10.01 -4.86 25.46
N LYS A 91 -10.76 -3.75 25.40
CA LYS A 91 -12.18 -3.66 25.80
C LYS A 91 -13.11 -3.42 24.60
N ARG A 92 -12.56 -3.31 23.39
CA ARG A 92 -13.33 -2.96 22.18
C ARG A 92 -14.18 -4.10 21.67
N GLU A 93 -13.70 -5.34 21.83
CA GLU A 93 -14.40 -6.53 21.39
C GLU A 93 -14.34 -7.61 22.48
N PRO A 94 -15.48 -8.12 22.97
CA PRO A 94 -15.51 -9.17 23.98
C PRO A 94 -14.73 -10.41 23.54
N GLY A 95 -13.85 -10.92 24.41
CA GLY A 95 -13.09 -12.15 24.17
C GLY A 95 -11.85 -12.00 23.28
N LYS A 96 -11.48 -10.78 22.86
CA LYS A 96 -10.24 -10.52 22.12
C LYS A 96 -9.21 -9.78 22.95
N THR A 97 -7.94 -10.13 22.79
CA THR A 97 -6.84 -9.30 23.30
C THR A 97 -6.68 -8.03 22.48
N CYS A 98 -5.93 -7.06 23.00
CA CYS A 98 -5.62 -5.83 22.29
C CYS A 98 -4.98 -6.11 20.92
N LYS A 99 -3.88 -6.88 20.87
CA LYS A 99 -3.24 -7.26 19.60
C LYS A 99 -4.17 -8.00 18.62
N GLN A 100 -5.04 -8.88 19.09
CA GLN A 100 -5.98 -9.61 18.22
C GLN A 100 -6.98 -8.65 17.58
N TYR A 101 -7.56 -7.77 18.40
CA TYR A 101 -8.46 -6.72 17.91
C TYR A 101 -7.77 -5.80 16.90
N LEU A 102 -6.54 -5.36 17.19
CA LEU A 102 -5.79 -4.46 16.32
C LEU A 102 -5.41 -5.13 14.99
N TYR A 103 -4.92 -6.38 15.03
CA TYR A 103 -4.58 -7.14 13.82
C TYR A 103 -5.81 -7.33 12.93
N GLU A 104 -6.94 -7.74 13.51
CA GLU A 104 -8.16 -7.96 12.73
C GLU A 104 -8.76 -6.65 12.21
N SER A 105 -8.61 -5.54 12.93
CA SER A 105 -8.98 -4.21 12.42
C SER A 105 -8.11 -3.78 11.23
N LEU A 106 -6.87 -4.28 11.13
CA LEU A 106 -5.96 -4.02 10.01
C LEU A 106 -6.20 -4.98 8.83
N ASP A 107 -6.62 -6.22 9.09
CA ASP A 107 -6.88 -7.26 8.08
C ASP A 107 -8.32 -7.23 7.53
N ASN A 108 -9.28 -6.87 8.37
CA ASN A 108 -10.69 -6.70 8.04
C ASN A 108 -11.23 -5.39 8.66
N PRO A 109 -10.88 -4.22 8.11
CA PRO A 109 -11.23 -2.92 8.68
C PRO A 109 -12.73 -2.64 8.78
N THR A 110 -13.56 -3.43 8.09
CA THR A 110 -15.03 -3.32 8.16
C THR A 110 -15.65 -4.15 9.28
N ALA A 111 -14.88 -4.98 9.99
CA ALA A 111 -15.37 -5.79 11.10
C ALA A 111 -15.76 -4.94 12.32
N TYR A 112 -15.01 -3.87 12.60
CA TYR A 112 -15.10 -3.08 13.83
C TYR A 112 -15.25 -1.58 13.56
N ILE A 113 -16.31 -1.22 12.84
CA ILE A 113 -16.57 0.19 12.51
C ILE A 113 -16.97 0.94 13.78
N VAL A 114 -16.19 1.96 14.12
CA VAL A 114 -16.46 2.83 15.26
C VAL A 114 -17.64 3.73 14.92
N SER A 115 -18.61 3.84 15.84
CA SER A 115 -19.79 4.67 15.64
C SER A 115 -19.42 6.11 15.24
N GLY A 116 -20.04 6.59 14.16
CA GLY A 116 -19.79 7.93 13.59
C GLY A 116 -18.71 7.99 12.50
N TYR A 117 -18.06 6.87 12.16
CA TYR A 117 -17.06 6.83 11.08
C TYR A 117 -17.52 5.98 9.90
N GLN A 118 -17.00 6.31 8.72
CA GLN A 118 -17.28 5.58 7.47
C GLN A 118 -16.29 4.41 7.29
N PRO A 119 -16.70 3.30 6.63
CA PRO A 119 -15.83 2.16 6.34
C PRO A 119 -14.85 2.46 5.20
N ILE A 120 -13.90 3.37 5.44
CA ILE A 120 -12.94 3.86 4.44
C ILE A 120 -11.52 3.38 4.67
N MET A 121 -11.26 2.68 5.78
CA MET A 121 -9.94 2.19 6.12
C MET A 121 -9.56 1.06 5.14
N PRO A 122 -8.41 1.15 4.44
CA PRO A 122 -7.98 0.10 3.53
C PRO A 122 -7.46 -1.11 4.31
N VAL A 123 -7.37 -2.26 3.64
CA VAL A 123 -6.84 -3.49 4.23
C VAL A 123 -5.32 -3.37 4.34
N MET A 124 -4.84 -3.01 5.54
CA MET A 124 -3.44 -2.66 5.76
C MET A 124 -2.52 -3.88 5.62
N THR A 125 -2.99 -5.08 5.94
CA THR A 125 -2.23 -6.33 5.74
C THR A 125 -1.93 -6.65 4.28
N LYS A 126 -2.56 -5.93 3.33
CA LYS A 126 -2.24 -6.00 1.90
C LYS A 126 -1.29 -4.90 1.42
N GLN A 127 -1.06 -3.88 2.24
CA GLN A 127 -0.22 -2.71 1.92
C GLN A 127 1.13 -2.75 2.65
N LEU A 128 1.16 -3.41 3.81
CA LEU A 128 2.32 -3.47 4.70
C LEU A 128 2.80 -4.91 4.87
N SER A 129 4.11 -5.08 5.07
CA SER A 129 4.69 -6.39 5.38
C SER A 129 4.23 -6.88 6.75
N PRO A 130 4.30 -8.20 7.04
CA PRO A 130 4.01 -8.72 8.37
C PRO A 130 4.79 -8.01 9.48
N GLU A 131 6.08 -7.73 9.26
CA GLU A 131 6.93 -6.99 10.19
C GLU A 131 6.40 -5.57 10.46
N GLN A 132 5.92 -4.89 9.42
CA GLN A 132 5.35 -3.54 9.52
C GLN A 132 3.99 -3.54 10.22
N ILE A 133 3.17 -4.57 10.00
CA ILE A 133 1.88 -4.74 10.67
C ILE A 133 2.08 -4.95 12.16
N TRP A 134 2.95 -5.88 12.54
CA TRP A 134 3.17 -6.17 13.95
C TRP A 134 3.93 -5.06 14.68
N SER A 135 4.83 -4.34 14.00
CA SER A 135 5.47 -3.18 14.59
C SER A 135 4.46 -2.06 14.84
N VAL A 136 3.58 -1.75 13.88
CA VAL A 136 2.54 -0.72 14.11
C VAL A 136 1.58 -1.14 15.21
N ILE A 137 1.19 -2.42 15.31
CA ILE A 137 0.38 -2.92 16.43
C ILE A 137 1.09 -2.68 17.75
N ALA A 138 2.37 -3.05 17.88
CA ALA A 138 3.15 -2.83 19.10
C ALA A 138 3.19 -1.34 19.50
N PHE A 139 3.37 -0.45 18.52
CA PHE A 139 3.32 1.00 18.75
C PHE A 139 1.94 1.49 19.20
N LEU A 140 0.85 0.94 18.63
CA LEU A 140 -0.51 1.29 19.04
C LEU A 140 -0.82 0.79 20.45
N GLU A 141 -0.34 -0.40 20.83
CA GLU A 141 -0.45 -0.91 22.20
C GLU A 141 0.32 -0.03 23.20
N SER A 142 1.48 0.50 22.82
CA SER A 142 2.26 1.39 23.68
C SER A 142 1.58 2.75 23.94
N GLN A 143 0.51 3.09 23.21
CA GLN A 143 -0.28 4.29 23.47
C GLN A 143 -1.23 4.08 24.65
N GLY A 144 -0.65 3.96 25.86
CA GLY A 144 -1.40 3.81 27.11
C GLY A 144 -1.79 2.37 27.48
N GLY A 145 -1.25 1.36 26.80
CA GLY A 145 -1.41 -0.06 27.11
C GLY A 145 -0.07 -0.78 27.32
N THR A 146 -0.14 -2.11 27.49
CA THR A 146 1.02 -2.99 27.58
C THR A 146 1.27 -3.66 26.23
N VAL A 147 2.51 -3.59 25.74
CA VAL A 147 2.91 -4.24 24.49
C VAL A 147 3.05 -5.74 24.72
N ASP A 148 2.25 -6.55 24.01
CA ASP A 148 2.27 -8.02 24.09
C ASP A 148 2.61 -8.71 22.74
N VAL A 149 2.97 -7.91 21.73
CA VAL A 149 3.49 -8.36 20.44
C VAL A 149 4.86 -9.02 20.61
N THR A 150 5.03 -10.18 19.97
CA THR A 150 6.25 -10.99 20.02
C THR A 150 6.81 -11.29 18.63
N ALA A 151 8.06 -11.75 18.57
CA ALA A 151 8.67 -12.24 17.33
C ALA A 151 7.90 -13.43 16.71
N ASP A 152 7.24 -14.25 17.54
CA ASP A 152 6.41 -15.37 17.07
C ASP A 152 5.17 -14.90 16.30
N ASP A 153 4.60 -13.75 16.67
CA ASP A 153 3.44 -13.18 15.97
C ASP A 153 3.82 -12.79 14.52
N ILE A 154 5.03 -12.25 14.34
CA ILE A 154 5.62 -11.95 13.03
C ILE A 154 5.88 -13.24 12.25
N ALA A 155 6.51 -14.23 12.87
CA ALA A 155 6.87 -15.50 12.23
C ALA A 155 5.63 -16.26 11.71
N LYS A 156 4.56 -16.32 12.52
CA LYS A 156 3.28 -16.95 12.13
C LYS A 156 2.56 -16.22 11.01
N SER A 157 2.85 -14.93 10.84
CA SER A 157 2.21 -14.08 9.83
C SER A 157 2.97 -14.02 8.51
N LYS A 158 4.16 -14.62 8.44
CA LYS A 158 4.87 -14.82 7.18
C LYS A 158 4.15 -15.89 6.37
N PRO A 159 3.81 -15.62 5.09
CA PRO A 159 3.48 -16.70 4.18
C PRO A 159 4.64 -17.71 4.20
N ALA A 160 4.33 -19.02 4.25
CA ALA A 160 5.34 -20.05 4.10
C ALA A 160 6.18 -19.70 2.87
N ALA A 161 7.49 -19.51 3.05
CA ALA A 161 8.37 -19.11 1.98
C ALA A 161 8.26 -20.13 0.85
N GLY A 162 7.58 -19.76 -0.23
CA GLY A 162 7.73 -20.45 -1.50
C GLY A 162 9.21 -20.37 -1.87
N ALA A 163 9.80 -21.52 -2.19
CA ALA A 163 11.21 -21.64 -2.53
C ALA A 163 11.64 -20.55 -3.54
N PRO A 164 12.86 -19.99 -3.42
CA PRO A 164 13.34 -19.01 -4.38
C PRO A 164 13.43 -19.65 -5.77
N THR A 165 12.62 -19.19 -6.72
CA THR A 165 12.86 -19.46 -8.14
C THR A 165 14.14 -18.74 -8.57
N PRO A 166 15.19 -19.44 -9.04
CA PRO A 166 16.38 -18.81 -9.58
C PRO A 166 16.01 -18.10 -10.89
N GLY A 167 16.11 -16.77 -10.95
CA GLY A 167 15.87 -16.03 -12.19
C GLY A 167 15.55 -14.54 -12.10
N ALA A 168 15.49 -13.92 -10.93
CA ALA A 168 15.27 -12.47 -10.83
C ALA A 168 16.58 -11.70 -11.10
N SER A 169 16.66 -11.08 -12.28
CA SER A 169 17.70 -10.08 -12.60
C SER A 169 17.42 -8.76 -11.86
N PRO A 170 18.43 -8.07 -11.30
CA PRO A 170 18.22 -6.83 -10.55
C PRO A 170 18.08 -5.66 -11.53
N GLY A 171 16.85 -5.27 -11.85
CA GLY A 171 16.61 -4.18 -12.79
C GLY A 171 15.15 -3.88 -13.09
N SER A 172 14.31 -3.66 -12.08
CA SER A 172 13.06 -2.91 -12.28
C SER A 172 12.61 -2.28 -10.97
N THR A 173 12.81 -0.96 -10.84
CA THR A 173 12.42 -0.12 -9.71
C THR A 173 10.98 0.39 -9.87
N GLY A 174 10.03 -0.53 -10.08
CA GLY A 174 8.61 -0.28 -9.79
C GLY A 174 8.27 -1.01 -8.50
N GLY A 175 7.94 -0.28 -7.43
CA GLY A 175 7.57 -0.87 -6.14
C GLY A 175 6.59 -2.01 -6.35
N ALA A 176 6.94 -3.18 -5.80
CA ALA A 176 6.33 -4.46 -6.14
C ALA A 176 4.87 -4.55 -5.64
N PHE A 177 3.95 -3.89 -6.35
CA PHE A 177 2.51 -4.06 -6.17
C PHE A 177 2.19 -5.56 -6.17
N ALA A 178 1.29 -6.03 -5.30
CA ALA A 178 1.02 -7.46 -5.16
C ALA A 178 2.28 -8.33 -4.92
N GLY A 179 3.31 -7.79 -4.26
CA GLY A 179 4.59 -8.50 -4.06
C GLY A 179 5.37 -8.78 -5.36
N GLY A 180 5.04 -8.08 -6.45
CA GLY A 180 5.61 -8.31 -7.78
C GLY A 180 4.98 -9.50 -8.53
N SER A 181 3.97 -10.14 -7.93
CA SER A 181 3.26 -11.26 -8.54
C SER A 181 2.53 -10.82 -9.81
N THR A 182 2.63 -11.62 -10.87
CA THR A 182 1.84 -11.51 -12.09
C THR A 182 0.58 -12.38 -12.07
N ASP A 183 0.28 -13.05 -10.95
CA ASP A 183 -0.97 -13.80 -10.79
C ASP A 183 -2.17 -12.83 -10.73
N PRO A 184 -3.15 -12.93 -11.66
CA PRO A 184 -4.28 -12.02 -11.72
C PRO A 184 -5.11 -11.99 -10.45
N LYS A 185 -5.30 -13.12 -9.76
CA LYS A 185 -6.08 -13.17 -8.51
C LYS A 185 -5.39 -12.39 -7.39
N THR A 186 -4.07 -12.57 -7.26
CA THR A 186 -3.25 -11.80 -6.33
C THR A 186 -3.31 -10.30 -6.64
N ILE A 187 -3.25 -9.92 -7.92
CA ILE A 187 -3.38 -8.52 -8.36
C ILE A 187 -4.77 -7.95 -8.03
N ILE A 188 -5.85 -8.69 -8.33
CA ILE A 188 -7.25 -8.30 -8.04
C ILE A 188 -7.45 -8.07 -6.54
N GLN A 189 -6.89 -8.94 -5.72
CA GLN A 189 -6.97 -8.85 -4.27
C GLN A 189 -6.16 -7.66 -3.74
N ALA A 190 -4.90 -7.51 -4.18
CA ALA A 190 -4.04 -6.41 -3.76
C ALA A 190 -4.56 -5.03 -4.22
N ALA A 191 -5.22 -4.98 -5.38
CA ALA A 191 -5.86 -3.78 -5.91
C ALA A 191 -7.15 -3.41 -5.20
N GLY A 192 -7.70 -4.31 -4.37
CA GLY A 192 -9.00 -4.13 -3.76
C GLY A 192 -10.15 -4.06 -4.77
N CYS A 193 -10.00 -4.66 -5.96
CA CYS A 193 -11.04 -4.60 -7.00
C CYS A 193 -12.39 -5.09 -6.48
N LEU A 194 -12.37 -6.13 -5.65
CA LEU A 194 -13.57 -6.74 -5.06
C LEU A 194 -14.29 -5.87 -4.03
N ALA A 195 -13.66 -4.80 -3.54
CA ALA A 195 -14.31 -3.85 -2.63
C ALA A 195 -15.48 -3.12 -3.30
N CYS A 196 -15.45 -2.99 -4.62
CA CYS A 196 -16.51 -2.36 -5.39
C CYS A 196 -17.10 -3.26 -6.48
N HIS A 197 -16.27 -4.08 -7.12
CA HIS A 197 -16.67 -4.93 -8.23
C HIS A 197 -16.99 -6.34 -7.77
N LYS A 198 -17.98 -6.96 -8.41
CA LYS A 198 -18.23 -8.39 -8.31
C LYS A 198 -17.43 -9.15 -9.37
N LEU A 199 -16.95 -10.33 -9.02
CA LEU A 199 -16.27 -11.27 -9.92
C LEU A 199 -16.52 -12.69 -9.42
N ASP A 200 -17.10 -13.56 -10.26
CA ASP A 200 -17.37 -14.97 -9.97
C ASP A 200 -18.14 -15.19 -8.65
N GLY A 201 -19.09 -14.30 -8.36
CA GLY A 201 -19.88 -14.37 -7.11
C GLY A 201 -19.22 -13.72 -5.90
N GLN A 202 -17.96 -13.27 -6.00
CA GLN A 202 -17.21 -12.63 -4.92
C GLN A 202 -17.20 -11.10 -5.09
N GLY A 203 -17.09 -10.36 -3.97
CA GLY A 203 -17.02 -8.90 -3.97
C GLY A 203 -18.37 -8.20 -3.82
N GLN A 204 -18.38 -6.88 -4.05
CA GLN A 204 -19.53 -6.01 -3.84
C GLN A 204 -20.23 -5.63 -5.16
N VAL A 205 -21.47 -5.13 -5.07
CA VAL A 205 -22.28 -4.68 -6.24
C VAL A 205 -22.31 -3.16 -6.41
N ILE A 206 -21.31 -2.46 -5.88
CA ILE A 206 -21.20 -1.00 -5.93
C ILE A 206 -20.79 -0.53 -7.33
N ALA A 207 -19.94 -1.30 -8.01
CA ALA A 207 -19.45 -1.06 -9.36
C ALA A 207 -19.90 -2.18 -10.32
N PRO A 208 -19.75 -2.01 -11.65
CA PRO A 208 -20.20 -3.01 -12.63
C PRO A 208 -19.60 -4.39 -12.40
N ASP A 209 -20.42 -5.44 -12.50
CA ASP A 209 -19.98 -6.83 -12.40
C ASP A 209 -18.96 -7.17 -13.50
N LEU A 210 -17.83 -7.74 -13.07
CA LEU A 210 -16.70 -8.13 -13.91
C LEU A 210 -16.73 -9.61 -14.32
N THR A 211 -17.62 -10.43 -13.76
CA THR A 211 -17.73 -11.89 -14.00
C THR A 211 -17.76 -12.25 -15.49
N HIS A 212 -18.45 -11.44 -16.31
CA HIS A 212 -18.56 -11.64 -17.75
C HIS A 212 -18.06 -10.42 -18.54
N VAL A 213 -17.05 -9.73 -18.02
CA VAL A 213 -16.56 -8.48 -18.66
C VAL A 213 -15.94 -8.76 -20.02
N GLY A 214 -15.28 -9.91 -20.21
CA GLY A 214 -14.70 -10.35 -21.48
C GLY A 214 -15.72 -10.60 -22.59
N SER A 215 -16.99 -10.84 -22.24
CA SER A 215 -18.09 -10.90 -23.20
C SER A 215 -18.54 -9.52 -23.69
N ARG A 216 -18.26 -8.46 -22.93
CA ARG A 216 -18.69 -7.08 -23.27
C ARG A 216 -17.55 -6.17 -23.70
N ARG A 217 -16.31 -6.49 -23.35
CA ARG A 217 -15.12 -5.66 -23.61
C ARG A 217 -13.94 -6.54 -24.03
N ASN A 218 -13.18 -6.05 -25.01
CA ASN A 218 -11.91 -6.67 -25.39
C ASN A 218 -10.76 -6.20 -24.48
N ALA A 219 -9.61 -6.86 -24.58
CA ALA A 219 -8.42 -6.58 -23.77
C ALA A 219 -7.98 -5.11 -23.84
N GLU A 220 -7.98 -4.50 -25.03
CA GLU A 220 -7.61 -3.09 -25.19
C GLU A 220 -8.55 -2.14 -24.45
N SER A 221 -9.85 -2.39 -24.54
CA SER A 221 -10.88 -1.61 -23.84
C SER A 221 -10.77 -1.75 -22.32
N ILE A 222 -10.46 -2.96 -21.83
CA ILE A 222 -10.23 -3.23 -20.41
C ILE A 222 -8.96 -2.50 -19.94
N ARG A 223 -7.86 -2.62 -20.67
CA ARG A 223 -6.60 -1.91 -20.39
C ARG A 223 -6.80 -0.41 -20.29
N LYS A 224 -7.42 0.19 -21.31
CA LYS A 224 -7.73 1.62 -21.33
C LYS A 224 -8.55 2.02 -20.12
N LYS A 225 -9.52 1.19 -19.71
CA LYS A 225 -10.39 1.49 -18.58
C LYS A 225 -9.67 1.41 -17.22
N ILE A 226 -8.68 0.52 -17.07
CA ILE A 226 -7.85 0.44 -15.85
C ILE A 226 -6.88 1.62 -15.77
N LEU A 227 -6.26 2.00 -16.90
CA LEU A 227 -5.31 3.12 -16.97
C LEU A 227 -5.99 4.49 -16.88
N ASP A 228 -7.15 4.63 -17.51
CA ASP A 228 -7.98 5.83 -17.47
C ASP A 228 -9.44 5.47 -17.13
N PRO A 229 -9.74 5.35 -15.82
CA PRO A 229 -11.09 5.08 -15.35
C PRO A 229 -12.11 6.16 -15.72
N ALA A 230 -11.67 7.38 -16.05
CA ALA A 230 -12.56 8.47 -16.43
C ALA A 230 -12.89 8.46 -17.94
N SER A 231 -12.18 7.68 -18.75
CA SER A 231 -12.34 7.60 -20.22
C SER A 231 -13.77 7.36 -20.72
N SER A 232 -14.61 6.70 -19.92
CA SER A 232 -16.03 6.48 -20.19
C SER A 232 -16.73 6.01 -18.92
N VAL A 233 -18.01 6.29 -18.71
CA VAL A 233 -18.77 5.74 -17.56
C VAL A 233 -19.78 4.73 -18.07
N THR A 234 -19.88 3.59 -17.40
CA THR A 234 -20.88 2.56 -17.74
C THR A 234 -22.27 3.11 -17.42
N LYS A 235 -23.23 2.93 -18.34
CA LYS A 235 -24.62 3.34 -18.16
C LYS A 235 -25.18 2.81 -16.83
N GLY A 236 -25.79 3.67 -16.03
CA GLY A 236 -26.31 3.34 -14.70
C GLY A 236 -25.34 3.58 -13.53
N TYR A 237 -24.10 3.97 -13.82
CA TYR A 237 -23.07 4.27 -12.81
C TYR A 237 -22.60 5.74 -12.86
N GLU A 238 -23.37 6.63 -13.47
CA GLU A 238 -23.01 8.04 -13.69
C GLU A 238 -22.76 8.77 -12.37
N LYS A 239 -23.56 8.48 -11.33
CA LYS A 239 -23.40 9.07 -9.99
C LYS A 239 -22.16 8.58 -9.23
N LEU A 240 -21.52 7.52 -9.72
CA LEU A 240 -20.32 6.91 -9.16
C LEU A 240 -19.09 7.16 -10.05
N ALA A 241 -19.21 8.06 -11.03
CA ALA A 241 -18.09 8.46 -11.87
C ALA A 241 -16.93 8.99 -11.03
N GLY A 242 -15.72 8.50 -11.29
CA GLY A 242 -14.52 8.91 -10.56
C GLY A 242 -14.21 8.12 -9.29
N ILE A 243 -15.08 7.19 -8.86
CA ILE A 243 -14.81 6.33 -7.68
C ILE A 243 -13.72 5.29 -7.93
N MET A 244 -13.52 4.88 -9.19
CA MET A 244 -12.47 3.95 -9.58
C MET A 244 -11.10 4.66 -9.54
N PRO A 245 -10.14 4.18 -8.74
CA PRO A 245 -8.84 4.85 -8.58
C PRO A 245 -8.07 5.03 -9.89
N LYS A 246 -7.54 6.24 -10.11
CA LYS A 246 -6.72 6.58 -11.30
C LYS A 246 -5.27 6.10 -11.19
N THR A 247 -4.88 5.59 -10.03
CA THR A 247 -3.50 5.28 -9.66
C THR A 247 -3.08 3.86 -10.04
N PHE A 248 -3.99 3.00 -10.53
CA PHE A 248 -3.62 1.62 -10.92
C PHE A 248 -2.56 1.58 -12.02
N GLY A 249 -2.60 2.51 -12.98
CA GLY A 249 -1.60 2.62 -14.04
C GLY A 249 -0.20 3.00 -13.55
N THR A 250 -0.09 3.63 -12.39
CA THR A 250 1.19 3.99 -11.76
C THR A 250 1.62 3.00 -10.68
N MET A 251 0.70 2.17 -10.17
CA MET A 251 1.00 1.17 -9.15
C MET A 251 1.41 -0.18 -9.73
N MET A 252 0.83 -0.61 -10.85
CA MET A 252 1.12 -1.90 -11.46
C MET A 252 2.29 -1.79 -12.44
N SER A 253 3.15 -2.81 -12.48
CA SER A 253 4.07 -2.96 -13.60
C SER A 253 3.32 -3.30 -14.89
N ALA A 254 3.94 -3.08 -16.04
CA ALA A 254 3.35 -3.44 -17.33
C ALA A 254 2.96 -4.93 -17.39
N ALA A 255 3.80 -5.82 -16.87
CA ALA A 255 3.52 -7.26 -16.84
C ALA A 255 2.29 -7.61 -15.98
N GLN A 256 2.10 -6.93 -14.86
CA GLN A 256 0.94 -7.14 -13.98
C GLN A 256 -0.34 -6.63 -14.60
N LEU A 257 -0.29 -5.44 -15.20
CA LEU A 257 -1.42 -4.88 -15.91
C LEU A 257 -1.85 -5.81 -17.06
N GLU A 258 -0.89 -6.33 -17.83
CA GLU A 258 -1.19 -7.25 -18.93
C GLU A 258 -1.80 -8.57 -18.43
N ALA A 259 -1.25 -9.16 -17.38
CA ALA A 259 -1.80 -10.39 -16.80
C ALA A 259 -3.25 -10.20 -16.34
N LEU A 260 -3.54 -9.08 -15.67
CA LEU A 260 -4.89 -8.74 -15.23
C LEU A 260 -5.85 -8.51 -16.40
N VAL A 261 -5.41 -7.76 -17.41
CA VAL A 261 -6.21 -7.46 -18.60
C VAL A 261 -6.57 -8.73 -19.35
N GLN A 262 -5.60 -9.62 -19.58
CA GLN A 262 -5.83 -10.89 -20.28
C GLN A 262 -6.78 -11.80 -19.49
N TYR A 263 -6.60 -11.87 -18.17
CA TYR A 263 -7.50 -12.60 -17.28
C TYR A 263 -8.94 -12.10 -17.44
N LEU A 264 -9.19 -10.80 -17.26
CA LEU A 264 -10.53 -10.22 -17.36
C LEU A 264 -11.12 -10.36 -18.78
N ALA A 265 -10.31 -10.22 -19.82
CA ALA A 265 -10.76 -10.42 -21.21
C ALA A 265 -11.16 -11.87 -21.50
N ALA A 266 -10.57 -12.84 -20.80
CA ALA A 266 -10.90 -14.26 -20.91
C ALA A 266 -12.16 -14.65 -20.10
N HIS A 267 -12.61 -13.83 -19.14
CA HIS A 267 -13.80 -14.07 -18.33
C HIS A 267 -15.07 -13.66 -19.09
N LYS A 268 -15.63 -14.61 -19.84
CA LYS A 268 -16.77 -14.45 -20.72
C LYS A 268 -18.07 -14.89 -20.09
#